data_AF-A0A9W4QU20-F1
#
_entry.id   AF-A0A9W4QU20-F1
#
_cell.length_a   1.000
_cell.length_b   1.000
_cell.length_c   1.000
_cell.angle_alpha   90.00
_cell.angle_beta   90.00
_cell.angle_gamma   90.00
#
_symmetry.space_group_name_H-M   'P 1'
#
loop_
_entity.id
_entity.type
_entity.pdbx_description
1 polymer ?
#
loop_
_entity_poly.entity_id
_entity_poly.type
_entity_poly.pdbx_seq_one_letter_code
_entity_poly.pdbx_strand_id
1 'polypeptide(L)'
;MKKSLLLALLLGMPSTHILAAGEGACALPSAGEEIVTEDFRGGANLSAEQRLRQEVSQEARYWSLSKSNSNVFKLSKSRLRSAAAYAKAETKIGDQLMQTEGHINIPVRYSNVKNESWITTVESGDGESLYRINDIDKYMDRVEVEYAKLGERVNPLTRKYIQEYLLFENDGETLWTDGGRLLSEPKGLPGMHAEVQAFNRILNLSEDAGVVLSEGELNSITLATARVNALENLSGIDFGACPNCYGILSRTGINIVTDDF
;
A
#
# COMPACT_ATOMS: atom_id res chain seq x y z
N MET A 1 18.11 -44.87 -41.37
CA MET A 1 16.76 -44.76 -40.79
C MET A 1 16.49 -43.30 -40.44
N LYS A 2 15.32 -42.79 -40.82
CA LYS A 2 14.86 -41.40 -40.67
C LYS A 2 14.51 -41.06 -39.21
N LYS A 3 14.67 -39.78 -38.83
CA LYS A 3 13.75 -38.86 -38.10
C LYS A 3 14.59 -37.71 -37.52
N SER A 4 14.69 -36.57 -38.18
CA SER A 4 13.75 -35.43 -38.20
C SER A 4 13.91 -34.48 -37.00
N LEU A 5 14.32 -33.25 -37.33
CA LEU A 5 14.22 -31.99 -36.58
C LEU A 5 12.95 -31.90 -35.71
N LEU A 6 13.06 -31.21 -34.57
CA LEU A 6 12.14 -30.09 -34.29
C LEU A 6 12.88 -29.01 -33.46
N LEU A 7 13.24 -27.94 -34.15
CA LEU A 7 13.58 -26.63 -33.61
C LEU A 7 12.23 -25.94 -33.35
N ALA A 8 11.89 -25.64 -32.10
CA ALA A 8 10.68 -24.90 -31.77
C ALA A 8 11.05 -23.45 -31.42
N LEU A 9 10.60 -22.55 -32.30
CA LEU A 9 10.50 -21.11 -32.12
C LEU A 9 9.82 -20.78 -30.77
N LEU A 10 10.46 -19.95 -29.96
CA LEU A 10 9.80 -19.11 -28.94
C LEU A 10 9.89 -17.66 -29.41
N LEU A 11 9.03 -17.31 -30.37
CA LEU A 11 8.78 -15.92 -30.76
C LEU A 11 7.26 -15.73 -30.82
N GLY A 12 6.77 -14.79 -30.03
CA GLY A 12 5.39 -14.29 -30.09
C GLY A 12 4.44 -14.91 -29.07
N MET A 13 4.61 -14.58 -27.80
CA MET A 13 3.47 -14.51 -26.89
C MET A 13 3.19 -13.04 -26.57
N PRO A 14 1.93 -12.59 -26.65
CA PRO A 14 1.56 -11.25 -26.19
C PRO A 14 1.81 -11.16 -24.69
N SER A 15 2.23 -9.98 -24.22
CA SER A 15 2.44 -9.66 -22.82
C SER A 15 1.21 -10.05 -21.99
N THR A 16 1.27 -11.20 -21.31
CA THR A 16 0.25 -11.62 -20.37
C THR A 16 0.52 -10.90 -19.06
N HIS A 17 -0.38 -9.99 -18.66
CA HIS A 17 -0.45 -9.49 -17.30
C HIS A 17 -0.73 -10.69 -16.38
N ILE A 18 0.22 -11.04 -15.53
CA ILE A 18 0.00 -12.03 -14.47
C ILE A 18 -0.69 -11.29 -13.33
N LEU A 19 -2.02 -11.31 -13.33
CA LEU A 19 -2.81 -10.88 -12.18
C LEU A 19 -2.89 -12.06 -11.20
N ALA A 20 -2.20 -11.95 -10.08
CA ALA A 20 -2.27 -12.93 -9.01
C ALA A 20 -3.58 -12.74 -8.24
N ALA A 21 -4.58 -13.57 -8.53
CA ALA A 21 -5.83 -13.63 -7.78
C ALA A 21 -5.58 -14.34 -6.43
N GLY A 22 -5.36 -13.56 -5.37
CA GLY A 22 -5.31 -14.06 -3.99
C GLY A 22 -6.71 -14.17 -3.39
N GLU A 23 -7.08 -15.35 -2.91
CA GLU A 23 -8.30 -15.62 -2.15
C GLU A 23 -8.17 -15.06 -0.72
N GLY A 24 -8.29 -13.73 -0.58
CA GLY A 24 -8.33 -13.01 0.69
C GLY A 24 -9.62 -12.21 0.82
N ALA A 25 -10.52 -12.64 1.70
CA ALA A 25 -11.81 -12.00 1.91
C ALA A 25 -11.65 -10.59 2.53
N CYS A 26 -11.49 -9.54 1.71
CA CYS A 26 -12.01 -8.17 1.93
C CYS A 26 -11.63 -7.13 0.86
N ALA A 27 -10.84 -7.48 -0.17
CA ALA A 27 -10.69 -6.67 -1.38
C ALA A 27 -11.27 -7.48 -2.55
N LEU A 28 -12.36 -7.00 -3.16
CA LEU A 28 -13.02 -7.70 -4.27
C LEU A 28 -12.10 -7.70 -5.49
N PRO A 29 -11.69 -8.86 -6.04
CA PRO A 29 -10.84 -8.95 -7.23
C PRO A 29 -11.46 -8.32 -8.49
N SER A 30 -12.78 -8.12 -8.51
CA SER A 30 -13.52 -7.77 -9.73
C SER A 30 -13.95 -6.30 -9.85
N ALA A 31 -13.82 -5.49 -8.79
CA ALA A 31 -14.18 -4.06 -8.87
C ALA A 31 -13.17 -3.25 -9.71
N GLY A 32 -11.90 -3.68 -9.73
CA GLY A 32 -10.88 -3.11 -10.62
C GLY A 32 -11.09 -3.51 -12.08
N GLU A 33 -11.52 -4.76 -12.35
CA GLU A 33 -11.69 -5.26 -13.73
C GLU A 33 -12.77 -4.51 -14.52
N GLU A 34 -13.89 -4.10 -13.90
CA GLU A 34 -14.91 -3.30 -14.59
C GLU A 34 -14.42 -1.86 -14.89
N ILE A 35 -13.62 -1.25 -14.01
CA ILE A 35 -13.07 0.11 -14.20
C ILE A 35 -12.03 0.15 -15.32
N VAL A 36 -11.24 -0.92 -15.48
CA VAL A 36 -10.24 -1.06 -16.56
C VAL A 36 -10.90 -1.02 -17.96
N THR A 37 -12.21 -1.26 -18.07
CA THR A 37 -12.93 -1.24 -19.35
C THR A 37 -13.49 0.13 -19.76
N GLU A 38 -13.59 1.11 -18.86
CA GLU A 38 -13.86 2.52 -19.23
C GLU A 38 -12.57 3.20 -19.71
N ASP A 39 -12.15 2.82 -20.91
CA ASP A 39 -11.37 3.61 -21.86
C ASP A 39 -10.08 4.30 -21.34
N PHE A 40 -9.16 3.52 -20.77
CA PHE A 40 -7.72 3.91 -20.71
C PHE A 40 -7.07 4.10 -22.09
N ARG A 41 -7.81 3.87 -23.19
CA ARG A 41 -7.36 4.03 -24.57
C ARG A 41 -7.12 5.50 -24.97
N GLY A 42 -7.57 6.47 -24.17
CA GLY A 42 -7.25 7.89 -24.36
C GLY A 42 -5.82 8.31 -23.96
N GLY A 43 -5.05 7.42 -23.32
CA GLY A 43 -3.77 7.75 -22.67
C GLY A 43 -2.50 7.38 -23.44
N ALA A 44 -2.52 7.30 -24.78
CA ALA A 44 -1.37 6.84 -25.58
C ALA A 44 -0.05 7.63 -25.38
N ASN A 45 -0.11 8.80 -24.74
CA ASN A 45 1.05 9.67 -24.47
C ASN A 45 1.42 9.82 -22.98
N LEU A 46 0.77 9.10 -22.07
CA LEU A 46 1.07 9.21 -20.63
C LEU A 46 2.29 8.36 -20.26
N SER A 47 3.15 8.88 -19.38
CA SER A 47 4.21 8.09 -18.73
C SER A 47 3.60 6.97 -17.88
N ALA A 48 4.39 5.96 -17.49
CA ALA A 48 3.92 4.88 -16.62
C ALA A 48 3.36 5.44 -15.29
N GLU A 49 4.10 6.34 -14.65
CA GLU A 49 3.69 7.02 -13.43
C GLU A 49 2.37 7.80 -13.58
N GLN A 50 2.19 8.52 -14.69
CA GLN A 50 0.96 9.26 -14.97
C GLN A 50 -0.23 8.32 -15.14
N ARG A 51 -0.04 7.16 -15.79
CA ARG A 51 -1.09 6.15 -15.93
C ARG A 51 -1.48 5.57 -14.58
N LEU A 52 -0.50 5.17 -13.77
CA LEU A 52 -0.75 4.63 -12.43
C LEU A 52 -1.50 5.64 -11.56
N ARG A 53 -1.10 6.91 -11.56
CA ARG A 53 -1.79 7.97 -10.82
C ARG A 53 -3.23 8.18 -11.28
N GLN A 54 -3.45 8.23 -12.60
CA GLN A 54 -4.79 8.37 -13.16
C GLN A 54 -5.68 7.16 -12.81
N GLU A 55 -5.11 5.95 -12.80
CA GLU A 55 -5.82 4.74 -12.39
C GLU A 55 -6.21 4.79 -10.91
N VAL A 56 -5.24 5.06 -10.02
CA VAL A 56 -5.47 5.18 -8.57
C VAL A 56 -6.48 6.28 -8.25
N SER A 57 -6.42 7.41 -8.95
CA SER A 57 -7.38 8.52 -8.81
C SER A 57 -8.81 8.09 -9.18
N GLN A 58 -8.98 7.42 -10.32
CA GLN A 58 -10.29 6.96 -10.79
C GLN A 58 -10.88 5.89 -9.88
N GLU A 59 -10.08 4.90 -9.49
CA GLU A 59 -10.51 3.86 -8.56
C GLU A 59 -10.88 4.46 -7.20
N ALA A 60 -10.09 5.40 -6.67
CA ALA A 60 -10.41 6.10 -5.42
C ALA A 60 -11.75 6.86 -5.50
N ARG A 61 -12.04 7.51 -6.64
CA ARG A 61 -13.36 8.12 -6.89
C ARG A 61 -14.45 7.07 -6.89
N TYR A 62 -14.26 5.95 -7.59
CA TYR A 62 -15.23 4.85 -7.62
C TYR A 62 -15.55 4.33 -6.22
N TRP A 63 -14.53 4.08 -5.40
CA TRP A 63 -14.69 3.64 -4.01
C TRP A 63 -15.49 4.63 -3.16
N SER A 64 -15.35 5.93 -3.43
CA SER A 64 -16.12 7.01 -2.78
C SER A 64 -17.55 7.18 -3.32
N LEU A 65 -17.79 6.86 -4.59
CA LEU A 65 -18.97 7.24 -5.38
C LEU A 65 -20.07 6.20 -5.49
N SER A 66 -20.12 5.18 -4.63
CA SER A 66 -21.16 4.14 -4.67
C SER A 66 -22.59 4.63 -4.30
N LYS A 67 -23.08 5.73 -4.86
CA LYS A 67 -24.49 6.12 -4.89
C LYS A 67 -25.09 5.72 -6.24
N SER A 68 -26.08 4.82 -6.14
CA SER A 68 -27.14 4.46 -7.09
C SER A 68 -26.78 3.67 -8.35
N ASN A 69 -27.14 2.38 -8.33
CA ASN A 69 -27.73 1.57 -9.43
C ASN A 69 -26.99 0.31 -9.91
N SER A 70 -25.83 -0.05 -9.39
CA SER A 70 -25.29 -1.40 -9.58
C SER A 70 -25.29 -2.17 -8.25
N ASN A 71 -25.51 -3.48 -8.31
CA ASN A 71 -25.39 -4.41 -7.18
C ASN A 71 -23.93 -4.57 -6.71
N VAL A 72 -23.10 -3.53 -6.85
CA VAL A 72 -21.67 -3.53 -6.57
C VAL A 72 -21.41 -2.79 -5.25
N PHE A 73 -20.59 -3.42 -4.42
CA PHE A 73 -20.49 -3.22 -2.98
C PHE A 73 -20.09 -1.81 -2.58
N LYS A 74 -20.94 -1.14 -1.79
CA LYS A 74 -20.59 0.13 -1.13
C LYS A 74 -19.65 -0.14 0.04
N LEU A 75 -18.53 0.59 0.13
CA LEU A 75 -17.87 0.75 1.43
C LEU A 75 -18.86 1.40 2.40
N SER A 76 -19.00 0.84 3.59
CA SER A 76 -19.81 1.47 4.63
C SER A 76 -19.29 2.87 4.93
N LYS A 77 -20.15 3.80 5.37
CA LYS A 77 -19.72 5.14 5.82
C LYS A 77 -18.64 5.08 6.92
N SER A 78 -18.55 3.98 7.65
CA SER A 78 -17.48 3.75 8.62
C SER A 78 -16.15 3.43 7.92
N ARG A 79 -16.18 2.52 6.93
CA ARG A 79 -15.01 2.18 6.12
C ARG A 79 -14.49 3.35 5.28
N LEU A 80 -15.36 4.18 4.70
CA LEU A 80 -14.92 5.39 3.97
C LEU A 80 -14.19 6.38 4.88
N ARG A 81 -14.68 6.54 6.12
CA ARG A 81 -14.03 7.42 7.11
C ARG A 81 -12.71 6.87 7.63
N SER A 82 -12.53 5.54 7.68
CA SER A 82 -11.27 4.93 8.07
C SER A 82 -10.28 4.80 6.91
N ALA A 83 -10.77 4.68 5.68
CA ALA A 83 -9.94 4.46 4.49
C ALA A 83 -8.98 5.62 4.28
N ALA A 84 -9.46 6.87 4.23
CA ALA A 84 -8.73 8.13 4.02
C ALA A 84 -7.90 8.22 2.71
N ALA A 85 -7.17 7.16 2.36
CA ALA A 85 -6.37 6.97 1.18
C ALA A 85 -6.71 5.62 0.49
N TYR A 86 -6.39 5.58 -0.79
CA TYR A 86 -6.35 4.41 -1.65
C TYR A 86 -4.97 4.35 -2.30
N ALA A 87 -4.34 3.19 -2.34
CA ALA A 87 -2.99 3.05 -2.87
C ALA A 87 -2.84 1.82 -3.77
N LYS A 88 -1.97 1.93 -4.78
CA LYS A 88 -1.45 0.83 -5.58
C LYS A 88 0.06 0.99 -5.74
N ALA A 89 0.74 -0.13 -5.93
CA ALA A 89 2.15 -0.15 -6.29
C ALA A 89 2.37 -0.96 -7.57
N GLU A 90 3.37 -0.57 -8.36
CA GLU A 90 3.82 -1.32 -9.53
C GLU A 90 5.35 -1.40 -9.57
N THR A 91 5.86 -2.45 -10.20
CA THR A 91 7.28 -2.60 -10.53
C THR A 91 7.44 -3.42 -11.81
N LYS A 92 8.54 -3.20 -12.54
CA LYS A 92 8.87 -3.98 -13.72
C LYS A 92 9.95 -4.99 -13.37
N ILE A 93 9.65 -6.27 -13.50
CA ILE A 93 10.61 -7.37 -13.33
C ILE A 93 10.90 -7.94 -14.72
N GLY A 94 12.08 -7.63 -15.25
CA GLY A 94 12.44 -7.93 -16.64
C GLY A 94 11.48 -7.22 -17.62
N ASP A 95 10.64 -8.00 -18.32
CA ASP A 95 9.63 -7.49 -19.25
C ASP A 95 8.20 -7.57 -18.73
N GLN A 96 8.00 -8.05 -17.49
CA GLN A 96 6.69 -8.17 -16.88
C GLN A 96 6.42 -6.99 -15.94
N LEU A 97 5.26 -6.36 -16.13
CA LEU A 97 4.73 -5.40 -15.16
C LEU A 97 4.00 -6.19 -14.07
N MET A 98 4.44 -6.01 -12.83
CA MET A 98 3.75 -6.49 -11.65
C MET A 98 3.08 -5.30 -10.99
N GLN A 99 1.79 -5.43 -10.67
CA GLN A 99 1.00 -4.36 -10.09
C GLN A 99 0.09 -4.94 -9.01
N THR A 100 -0.07 -4.23 -7.91
CA THR A 100 -0.97 -4.64 -6.83
C THR A 100 -2.41 -4.31 -7.17
N GLU A 101 -3.33 -5.02 -6.53
CA GLU A 101 -4.68 -4.53 -6.33
C GLU A 101 -4.71 -3.24 -5.49
N GLY A 102 -5.90 -2.66 -5.35
CA GLY A 102 -6.15 -1.50 -4.53
C GLY A 102 -6.17 -1.75 -3.04
N HIS A 103 -5.43 -0.96 -2.27
CA HIS A 103 -5.42 -1.03 -0.82
C HIS A 103 -6.05 0.21 -0.19
N ILE A 104 -6.76 0.01 0.93
CA ILE A 104 -7.24 1.06 1.84
C ILE A 104 -6.69 0.80 3.24
N ASN A 105 -6.67 1.79 4.12
CA ASN A 105 -6.20 1.62 5.50
C ASN A 105 -6.85 0.43 6.21
N ILE A 106 -6.04 -0.34 6.93
CA ILE A 106 -6.50 -1.34 7.90
C ILE A 106 -7.28 -0.58 8.99
N PRO A 107 -8.53 -0.99 9.32
CA PRO A 107 -9.41 -0.22 10.19
C PRO A 107 -9.07 -0.35 11.68
N VAL A 108 -7.82 -0.09 12.05
CA VAL A 108 -7.31 -0.09 13.43
C VAL A 108 -6.87 1.32 13.80
N ARG A 109 -7.44 1.84 14.89
CA ARG A 109 -7.15 3.17 15.41
C ARG A 109 -6.32 3.06 16.68
N TYR A 110 -5.62 4.15 17.01
CA TYR A 110 -4.93 4.27 18.29
C TYR A 110 -5.84 3.94 19.48
N SER A 111 -7.08 4.44 19.47
CA SER A 111 -8.06 4.16 20.53
C SER A 111 -8.38 2.68 20.74
N ASN A 112 -8.11 1.80 19.76
CA ASN A 112 -8.25 0.35 19.90
C ASN A 112 -7.11 -0.28 20.71
N VAL A 113 -5.94 0.36 20.77
CA VAL A 113 -4.71 -0.20 21.35
C VAL A 113 -4.11 0.64 22.47
N LYS A 114 -4.61 1.86 22.73
CA LYS A 114 -4.02 2.82 23.69
C LYS A 114 -3.82 2.34 25.14
N ASN A 115 -4.43 1.21 25.52
CA ASN A 115 -4.32 0.62 26.86
C ASN A 115 -3.44 -0.64 26.87
N GLU A 116 -2.85 -1.01 25.74
CA GLU A 116 -1.95 -2.16 25.62
C GLU A 116 -0.61 -1.87 26.29
N SER A 117 0.04 -2.89 26.86
CA SER A 117 1.29 -2.70 27.61
C SER A 117 2.48 -2.22 26.76
N TRP A 118 2.38 -2.36 25.44
CA TRP A 118 3.43 -2.06 24.48
C TRP A 118 3.31 -0.65 23.86
N ILE A 119 2.31 0.14 24.28
CA ILE A 119 2.10 1.52 23.84
C ILE A 119 1.90 2.44 25.05
N THR A 120 2.46 3.64 24.98
CA THR A 120 2.34 4.65 26.04
C THR A 120 1.77 5.94 25.46
N THR A 121 0.72 6.48 26.09
CA THR A 121 0.21 7.82 25.75
C THR A 121 1.14 8.87 26.32
N VAL A 122 1.49 9.88 25.52
CA VAL A 122 2.29 11.02 25.93
C VAL A 122 1.39 12.26 25.88
N GLU A 123 1.18 12.90 27.03
CA GLU A 123 0.46 14.17 27.09
C GLU A 123 1.32 15.26 26.45
N SER A 124 0.78 15.97 25.45
CA SER A 124 1.40 17.21 24.95
C SER A 124 0.67 18.42 25.53
N GLY A 125 1.41 19.49 25.81
CA GLY A 125 0.85 20.75 26.31
C GLY A 125 0.05 21.54 25.26
N ASP A 126 0.09 21.12 23.99
CA ASP A 126 -0.58 21.76 22.86
C ASP A 126 -1.92 21.09 22.46
N GLY A 127 -2.33 20.04 23.17
CA GLY A 127 -3.59 19.33 22.93
C GLY A 127 -3.52 18.28 21.82
N GLU A 128 -2.35 18.04 21.23
CA GLU A 128 -2.14 16.87 20.36
C GLU A 128 -2.06 15.58 21.18
N SER A 129 -2.80 14.55 20.76
CA SER A 129 -2.68 13.23 21.39
C SER A 129 -1.49 12.49 20.80
N LEU A 130 -0.40 12.45 21.56
CA LEU A 130 0.85 11.79 21.17
C LEU A 130 0.98 10.43 21.87
N TYR A 131 1.77 9.54 21.27
CA TYR A 131 2.03 8.22 21.83
C TYR A 131 3.39 7.67 21.39
N ARG A 132 3.85 6.63 22.08
CA ARG A 132 5.07 5.87 21.75
C ARG A 132 4.78 4.38 21.75
N ILE A 133 5.47 3.65 20.87
CA ILE A 133 5.48 2.19 20.87
C ILE A 133 6.74 1.76 21.62
N ASN A 134 6.57 1.28 22.86
CA ASN A 134 7.66 0.94 23.77
C ASN A 134 8.10 -0.54 23.68
N ASP A 135 7.34 -1.39 23.01
CA ASP A 135 7.71 -2.79 22.71
C ASP A 135 7.36 -3.09 21.25
N ILE A 136 8.38 -2.99 20.40
CA ILE A 136 8.26 -3.05 18.94
C ILE A 136 7.92 -4.46 18.47
N ASP A 137 8.40 -5.50 19.15
CA ASP A 137 8.10 -6.87 18.75
C ASP A 137 6.62 -7.19 18.98
N LYS A 138 6.06 -6.82 20.14
CA LYS A 138 4.61 -6.95 20.36
C LYS A 138 3.79 -6.08 19.41
N TYR A 139 4.28 -4.91 19.05
CA TYR A 139 3.64 -4.09 18.04
C TYR A 139 3.64 -4.78 16.67
N MET A 140 4.75 -5.38 16.26
CA MET A 140 4.81 -6.10 14.99
C MET A 140 3.93 -7.36 15.00
N ASP A 141 3.83 -8.08 16.12
CA ASP A 141 2.86 -9.18 16.26
C ASP A 141 1.43 -8.68 16.02
N ARG A 142 1.11 -7.49 16.54
CA ARG A 142 -0.18 -6.84 16.27
C ARG A 142 -0.35 -6.48 14.79
N VAL A 143 0.68 -5.94 14.13
CA VAL A 143 0.64 -5.65 12.68
C VAL A 143 0.36 -6.93 11.90
N GLU A 144 1.09 -8.01 12.17
CA GLU A 144 0.93 -9.29 11.49
C GLU A 144 -0.47 -9.89 11.65
N VAL A 145 -1.04 -9.82 12.86
CA VAL A 145 -2.42 -10.26 13.11
C VAL A 145 -3.42 -9.48 12.25
N GLU A 146 -3.22 -8.18 12.04
CA GLU A 146 -4.14 -7.38 11.25
C GLU A 146 -3.99 -7.59 9.74
N TYR A 147 -2.76 -7.80 9.24
CA TYR A 147 -2.54 -8.22 7.85
C TYR A 147 -3.15 -9.61 7.59
N ALA A 148 -2.98 -10.56 8.52
CA ALA A 148 -3.51 -11.91 8.38
C ALA A 148 -5.05 -11.93 8.27
N LYS A 149 -5.76 -11.00 8.95
CA LYS A 149 -7.22 -10.84 8.80
C LYS A 149 -7.65 -10.43 7.38
N LEU A 150 -6.74 -9.84 6.61
CA LEU A 150 -6.94 -9.49 5.21
C LEU A 150 -6.48 -10.59 4.26
N GLY A 151 -5.99 -11.72 4.78
CA GLY A 151 -5.40 -12.80 3.98
C GLY A 151 -3.97 -12.52 3.51
N GLU A 152 -3.32 -11.49 4.06
CA GLU A 152 -1.95 -11.09 3.69
C GLU A 152 -0.96 -11.42 4.81
N ARG A 153 0.29 -11.65 4.43
CA ARG A 153 1.43 -11.72 5.36
C ARG A 153 2.19 -10.40 5.36
N VAL A 154 2.85 -10.07 6.48
CA VAL A 154 3.81 -8.97 6.48
C VAL A 154 5.12 -9.48 5.87
N ASN A 155 5.57 -8.85 4.80
CA ASN A 155 6.84 -9.16 4.17
C ASN A 155 8.00 -8.85 5.13
N PRO A 156 9.07 -9.67 5.19
CA PRO A 156 10.22 -9.40 6.06
C PRO A 156 10.85 -8.01 5.88
N LEU A 157 10.91 -7.49 4.65
CA LEU A 157 11.41 -6.14 4.39
C LEU A 157 10.45 -5.07 4.91
N THR A 158 9.13 -5.24 4.71
CA THR A 158 8.13 -4.33 5.30
C THR A 158 8.25 -4.31 6.83
N ARG A 159 8.37 -5.47 7.47
CA ARG A 159 8.60 -5.57 8.93
C ARG A 159 9.84 -4.80 9.33
N LYS A 160 10.97 -5.05 8.65
CA LYS A 160 12.24 -4.35 8.89
C LYS A 160 12.05 -2.82 8.83
N TYR A 161 11.45 -2.28 7.77
CA TYR A 161 11.31 -0.83 7.62
C TYR A 161 10.35 -0.18 8.62
N ILE A 162 9.29 -0.89 9.05
CA ILE A 162 8.45 -0.42 10.15
C ILE A 162 9.27 -0.36 11.44
N GLN A 163 10.01 -1.42 11.77
CA GLN A 163 10.84 -1.46 12.97
C GLN A 163 11.92 -0.38 12.95
N GLU A 164 12.61 -0.20 11.83
CA GLU A 164 13.63 0.84 11.66
C GLU A 164 13.04 2.24 11.83
N TYR A 165 11.86 2.51 11.26
CA TYR A 165 11.17 3.79 11.43
C TYR A 165 10.86 4.08 12.91
N LEU A 166 10.48 3.06 13.68
CA LEU A 166 10.16 3.20 15.10
C LEU A 166 11.40 3.34 16.00
N LEU A 167 12.54 2.77 15.57
CA LEU A 167 13.79 2.72 16.33
C LEU A 167 14.74 3.89 16.05
N PHE A 168 14.83 4.31 14.80
CA PHE A 168 15.87 5.23 14.34
C PHE A 168 15.29 6.55 13.87
N GLU A 169 16.02 7.63 14.10
CA GLU A 169 15.84 8.87 13.38
C GLU A 169 16.29 8.76 11.92
N ASN A 170 16.04 9.81 11.14
CA ASN A 170 16.38 9.85 9.72
C ASN A 170 17.90 9.84 9.48
N ASP A 171 18.70 10.24 10.47
CA ASP A 171 20.17 10.20 10.47
C ASP A 171 20.74 8.86 10.97
N GLY A 172 19.88 7.92 11.38
CA GLY A 172 20.28 6.61 11.90
C GLY A 172 20.56 6.59 13.40
N GLU A 173 20.44 7.72 14.11
CA GLU A 173 20.56 7.74 15.56
C GLU A 173 19.37 7.04 16.22
N THR A 174 19.61 6.37 17.34
CA THR A 174 18.57 5.58 18.00
C THR A 174 17.77 6.40 19.01
N LEU A 175 16.46 6.21 19.02
CA LEU A 175 15.46 7.01 19.75
C LEU A 175 15.36 6.71 21.27
N TRP A 176 16.30 5.96 21.86
CA TRP A 176 16.12 5.28 23.15
C TRP A 176 16.23 6.15 24.40
N THR A 177 16.28 7.47 24.31
CA THR A 177 16.22 8.31 25.51
C THR A 177 14.86 8.21 26.21
N ASP A 178 13.75 7.98 25.48
CA ASP A 178 12.38 7.95 26.05
C ASP A 178 11.44 6.87 25.46
N GLY A 179 11.97 5.76 24.91
CA GLY A 179 11.13 4.59 24.57
C GLY A 179 10.48 4.57 23.17
N GLY A 180 11.24 4.88 22.12
CA GLY A 180 10.83 4.76 20.71
C GLY A 180 10.34 6.08 20.11
N ARG A 181 9.94 6.11 18.83
CA ARG A 181 9.46 7.34 18.15
C ARG A 181 8.20 7.93 18.79
N LEU A 182 8.14 9.27 18.89
CA LEU A 182 6.91 9.99 19.25
C LEU A 182 6.00 10.11 18.02
N LEU A 183 4.78 9.61 18.15
CA LEU A 183 3.82 9.46 17.07
C LEU A 183 2.54 10.25 17.38
N SER A 184 1.86 10.72 16.35
CA SER A 184 0.63 11.51 16.46
C SER A 184 -0.59 10.62 16.20
N GLU A 185 -1.55 10.56 17.14
CA GLU A 185 -2.78 9.76 17.01
C GLU A 185 -3.54 10.03 15.70
N PRO A 186 -3.77 11.30 15.29
CA PRO A 186 -4.43 11.62 14.02
C PRO A 186 -3.76 11.01 12.78
N LYS A 187 -2.47 10.66 12.85
CA LYS A 187 -1.73 10.04 11.76
C LYS A 187 -1.81 8.52 11.74
N GLY A 188 -2.60 7.92 12.64
CA GLY A 188 -2.83 6.47 12.68
C GLY A 188 -1.61 5.69 13.18
N LEU A 189 -1.72 4.36 13.13
CA LEU A 189 -0.67 3.43 13.55
C LEU A 189 0.31 3.14 12.38
N PRO A 190 1.63 3.23 12.56
CA PRO A 190 2.62 2.98 11.50
C PRO A 190 2.49 1.60 10.85
N GLY A 191 2.44 1.53 9.52
CA GLY A 191 2.33 0.27 8.79
C GLY A 191 0.90 -0.25 8.56
N MET A 192 -0.12 0.42 9.09
CA MET A 192 -1.54 0.05 8.91
C MET A 192 -2.23 0.79 7.76
N HIS A 193 -1.50 1.62 7.02
CA HIS A 193 -2.08 2.48 6.00
C HIS A 193 -1.99 1.86 4.60
N ALA A 194 -2.77 2.42 3.66
CA ALA A 194 -2.87 1.94 2.28
C ALA A 194 -1.49 1.88 1.60
N GLU A 195 -0.64 2.89 1.81
CA GLU A 195 0.69 3.00 1.20
C GLU A 195 1.59 1.83 1.60
N VAL A 196 1.70 1.57 2.91
CA VAL A 196 2.55 0.49 3.41
C VAL A 196 1.99 -0.88 3.04
N GLN A 197 0.66 -1.02 2.95
CA GLN A 197 0.02 -2.25 2.46
C GLN A 197 0.33 -2.51 0.98
N ALA A 198 0.25 -1.51 0.11
CA ALA A 198 0.60 -1.66 -1.30
C ALA A 198 2.07 -2.03 -1.48
N PHE A 199 2.96 -1.39 -0.72
CA PHE A 199 4.37 -1.77 -0.70
C PHE A 199 4.59 -3.20 -0.19
N ASN A 200 3.95 -3.60 0.90
CA ASN A 200 4.00 -4.97 1.40
C ASN A 200 3.53 -5.99 0.36
N ARG A 201 2.43 -5.68 -0.32
CA ARG A 201 1.82 -6.56 -1.32
C ARG A 201 2.74 -6.77 -2.52
N ILE A 202 3.36 -5.72 -3.06
CA ILE A 202 4.24 -5.88 -4.23
C ILE A 202 5.47 -6.73 -3.91
N LEU A 203 5.98 -6.65 -2.68
CA LEU A 203 7.06 -7.52 -2.21
C LEU A 203 6.61 -8.99 -2.10
N ASN A 204 5.43 -9.23 -1.51
CA ASN A 204 4.85 -10.57 -1.43
C ASN A 204 4.64 -11.17 -2.83
N LEU A 205 4.06 -10.39 -3.76
CA LEU A 205 3.85 -10.83 -5.14
C LEU A 205 5.16 -11.20 -5.84
N SER A 206 6.23 -10.44 -5.59
CA SER A 206 7.56 -10.72 -6.13
C SER A 206 8.11 -12.04 -5.59
N GLU A 207 8.07 -12.23 -4.27
CA GLU A 207 8.53 -13.47 -3.63
C GLU A 207 7.71 -14.69 -4.04
N ASP A 208 6.39 -14.54 -4.15
CA ASP A 208 5.48 -15.61 -4.56
C ASP A 208 5.71 -15.99 -6.04
N ALA A 209 6.21 -15.05 -6.86
CA ALA A 209 6.71 -15.29 -8.21
C ALA A 209 8.15 -15.87 -8.24
N GLY A 210 8.77 -16.11 -7.09
CA GLY A 210 10.13 -16.63 -6.96
C GLY A 210 11.22 -15.57 -7.20
N VAL A 211 10.88 -14.28 -7.13
CA VAL A 211 11.78 -13.16 -7.36
C VAL A 211 12.11 -12.47 -6.04
N VAL A 212 13.39 -12.40 -5.71
CA VAL A 212 13.89 -11.57 -4.62
C VAL A 212 14.40 -10.26 -5.21
N LEU A 213 13.71 -9.16 -4.92
CA LEU A 213 14.06 -7.85 -5.44
C LEU A 213 15.40 -7.37 -4.86
N SER A 214 16.33 -7.02 -5.74
CA SER A 214 17.55 -6.30 -5.40
C SER A 214 17.24 -4.85 -5.01
N GLU A 215 18.20 -4.14 -4.42
CA GLU A 215 18.06 -2.72 -4.08
C GLU A 215 17.69 -1.85 -5.30
N GLY A 216 18.29 -2.13 -6.47
CA GLY A 216 17.94 -1.42 -7.71
C GLY A 216 16.51 -1.69 -8.17
N GLU A 217 16.01 -2.91 -7.96
CA GLU A 217 14.62 -3.27 -8.29
C GLU A 217 13.62 -2.69 -7.28
N LEU A 218 13.98 -2.63 -5.99
CA LEU A 218 13.19 -1.91 -4.99
C LEU A 218 13.01 -0.44 -5.37
N ASN A 219 14.06 0.22 -5.85
CA ASN A 219 14.00 1.61 -6.31
C ASN A 219 13.15 1.82 -7.57
N SER A 220 12.84 0.74 -8.30
CA SER A 220 11.94 0.78 -9.46
C SER A 220 10.47 0.66 -9.08
N ILE A 221 10.16 0.30 -7.82
CA ILE A 221 8.79 0.27 -7.33
C ILE A 221 8.25 1.70 -7.34
N THR A 222 7.13 1.86 -8.02
CA THR A 222 6.36 3.10 -8.10
C THR A 222 5.07 2.92 -7.32
N LEU A 223 4.81 3.83 -6.39
CA LEU A 223 3.62 3.81 -5.53
C LEU A 223 2.80 5.08 -5.76
N ALA A 224 1.51 4.94 -6.00
CA ALA A 224 0.59 6.06 -6.15
C ALA A 224 -0.53 5.98 -5.13
N THR A 225 -0.95 7.16 -4.67
CA THR A 225 -1.93 7.32 -3.60
C THR A 225 -2.94 8.40 -3.94
N ALA A 226 -4.21 8.11 -3.71
CA ALA A 226 -5.28 9.07 -3.86
C ALA A 226 -6.21 9.08 -2.66
N ARG A 227 -6.79 10.25 -2.36
CA ARG A 227 -7.72 10.42 -1.25
C ARG A 227 -9.03 9.69 -1.53
N VAL A 228 -9.54 8.99 -0.52
CA VAL A 228 -10.89 8.45 -0.50
C VAL A 228 -11.73 9.29 0.45
N ASN A 229 -12.80 9.90 -0.05
CA ASN A 229 -13.62 10.81 0.75
C ASN A 229 -15.10 10.68 0.36
N ALA A 230 -16.00 10.81 1.35
CA ALA A 230 -17.43 10.87 1.11
C ALA A 230 -17.87 12.08 0.26
N LEU A 231 -17.05 13.13 0.19
CA LEU A 231 -17.19 14.28 -0.69
C LEU A 231 -16.44 14.01 -2.00
N GLU A 232 -17.18 13.85 -3.08
CA GLU A 232 -16.68 13.53 -4.43
C GLU A 232 -15.57 14.49 -4.90
N ASN A 233 -15.77 15.79 -4.69
CA ASN A 233 -14.81 16.82 -5.08
C ASN A 233 -13.49 16.78 -4.29
N LEU A 234 -13.39 15.93 -3.27
CA LEU A 234 -12.18 15.68 -2.49
C LEU A 234 -11.65 14.26 -2.67
N SER A 235 -12.27 13.44 -3.53
CA SER A 235 -11.86 12.07 -3.79
C SER A 235 -11.09 11.95 -5.10
N GLY A 236 -10.13 11.03 -5.16
CA GLY A 236 -9.25 10.86 -6.32
C GLY A 236 -8.30 12.05 -6.55
N ILE A 237 -8.15 12.93 -5.56
CA ILE A 237 -7.06 13.89 -5.54
C ILE A 237 -5.85 13.16 -4.99
N ASP A 238 -4.68 13.43 -5.54
CA ASP A 238 -3.41 12.97 -5.01
C ASP A 238 -3.33 13.20 -3.51
N PHE A 239 -2.80 12.21 -2.81
CA PHE A 239 -2.73 12.22 -1.36
C PHE A 239 -1.32 11.91 -0.92
N GLY A 240 -0.60 12.94 -0.49
CA GLY A 240 0.75 12.77 0.05
C GLY A 240 0.76 11.74 1.18
N ALA A 241 1.79 10.88 1.19
CA ALA A 241 1.96 9.90 2.25
C ALA A 241 2.00 10.58 3.62
N CYS A 242 1.28 10.07 4.61
CA CYS A 242 1.33 10.65 5.95
C CYS A 242 2.75 10.53 6.54
N PRO A 243 3.14 11.32 7.57
CA PRO A 243 4.49 11.27 8.12
C PRO A 243 4.97 9.86 8.54
N ASN A 244 4.05 9.01 9.02
CA ASN A 244 4.37 7.62 9.35
C ASN A 244 4.69 6.80 8.10
N CYS A 245 3.87 6.91 7.05
CA CYS A 245 4.06 6.16 5.81
C CYS A 245 5.30 6.64 5.07
N TYR A 246 5.47 7.96 4.94
CA TYR A 246 6.65 8.56 4.34
C TYR A 246 7.92 8.17 5.10
N GLY A 247 7.92 8.20 6.44
CA GLY A 247 9.08 7.81 7.25
C GLY A 247 9.47 6.33 7.14
N ILE A 248 8.50 5.45 6.87
CA ILE A 248 8.75 4.02 6.59
C ILE A 248 9.27 3.86 5.16
N LEU A 249 8.57 4.43 4.18
CA LEU A 249 8.80 4.19 2.76
C LEU A 249 10.02 4.95 2.21
N SER A 250 10.39 6.09 2.80
CA SER A 250 11.61 6.82 2.39
C SER A 250 12.89 6.01 2.66
N ARG A 251 12.85 5.02 3.55
CA ARG A 251 13.98 4.12 3.85
C ARG A 251 14.18 3.02 2.82
N THR A 252 13.20 2.81 1.94
CA THR A 252 13.21 1.69 0.98
C THR A 252 13.75 2.07 -0.39
N GLY A 253 13.87 3.38 -0.66
CA GLY A 253 14.26 3.94 -1.96
C GLY A 253 13.17 3.88 -3.04
N ILE A 254 11.93 3.51 -2.70
CA ILE A 254 10.83 3.49 -3.67
C ILE A 254 10.45 4.90 -4.14
N ASN A 255 9.83 4.98 -5.33
CA ASN A 255 9.28 6.21 -5.87
C ASN A 255 7.81 6.38 -5.46
N ILE A 256 7.50 7.35 -4.59
CA ILE A 256 6.12 7.70 -4.21
C ILE A 256 5.66 8.86 -5.09
N VAL A 257 4.76 8.59 -6.03
CA VAL A 257 4.32 9.58 -7.02
C VAL A 257 3.06 10.27 -6.54
N THR A 258 3.21 11.54 -6.13
CA THR A 258 2.11 12.41 -5.72
C THR A 258 2.36 13.85 -6.20
N ASP A 259 1.33 14.57 -6.60
CA ASP A 259 1.37 16.02 -6.90
C ASP A 259 1.30 16.90 -5.64
N ASP A 260 1.21 16.32 -4.45
CA ASP A 260 0.99 17.02 -3.18
C ASP A 260 2.32 17.28 -2.45
N PHE A 261 3.17 18.15 -3.00
CA PHE A 261 4.37 18.70 -2.34
C PHE A 261 4.54 20.20 -2.58
#